data_AF-A0A8T1TY41-F1
#
_entry.id   AF-A0A8T1TY41-F1
#
_cell.length_a   1.000
_cell.length_b   1.000
_cell.length_c   1.000
_cell.angle_alpha   90.00
_cell.angle_beta   90.00
_cell.angle_gamma   90.00
#
_symmetry.space_group_name_H-M   'P 1'
#
loop_
_entity.id
_entity.type
_entity.pdbx_description
1 polymer ?
#
loop_
_entity_poly.entity_id
_entity_poly.type
_entity_poly.pdbx_seq_one_letter_code
_entity_poly.pdbx_strand_id
1 'polypeptide(L)' 'MGLVASTDRRPVFYFIGDSITEQASDPSKSGFITLLQDHYVRSVDMINRGLSGYTTKENPQLMDTQPINQKL' A
#
# COMPACT_ATOMS: atom_id res chain seq x y z
N MET A 1 -19.80 15.30 -33.37
CA MET A 1 -18.62 14.50 -32.99
C MET A 1 -18.77 14.03 -31.55
N GLY A 2 -19.01 12.74 -31.33
CA GLY A 2 -19.07 12.16 -30.00
C GLY A 2 -17.65 11.95 -29.44
N LEU A 3 -17.37 12.52 -28.27
CA LEU A 3 -16.17 12.23 -27.51
C LEU A 3 -16.31 10.80 -26.96
N VAL A 4 -15.73 9.83 -27.67
CA VAL A 4 -15.47 8.51 -27.09
C VAL A 4 -14.42 8.70 -26.00
N ALA A 5 -14.81 8.57 -24.74
CA ALA A 5 -13.84 8.44 -23.66
C ALA A 5 -13.03 7.18 -23.95
N SER A 6 -11.74 7.33 -24.21
CA SER A 6 -10.85 6.18 -24.42
C SER A 6 -11.02 5.22 -23.25
N THR A 7 -11.35 3.96 -23.56
CA THR A 7 -11.51 2.89 -22.55
C THR A 7 -10.14 2.41 -22.02
N ASP A 8 -9.03 2.92 -22.55
CA ASP A 8 -7.69 2.63 -22.05
C ASP A 8 -7.42 3.39 -20.74
N ARG A 9 -7.98 2.89 -19.63
CA ARG A 9 -7.48 3.27 -18.31
C ARG A 9 -6.03 2.84 -18.23
N ARG A 10 -5.19 3.75 -17.75
CA ARG A 10 -3.80 3.43 -17.43
C ARG A 10 -3.79 2.29 -16.41
N PRO A 11 -2.95 1.26 -16.60
CA PRO A 11 -2.77 0.22 -15.60
C PRO A 11 -2.40 0.84 -14.24
N VAL A 12 -2.88 0.23 -13.16
CA VAL A 12 -2.67 0.72 -11.80
C VAL A 12 -1.89 -0.31 -11.00
N PHE A 13 -0.79 0.11 -10.39
CA PHE A 13 -0.04 -0.68 -9.42
C PHE A 13 -0.44 -0.29 -8.00
N TYR A 14 -0.88 -1.28 -7.23
CA TYR A 14 -1.17 -1.14 -5.81
C TYR A 14 -0.03 -1.72 -5.01
N PHE A 15 0.62 -0.88 -4.19
CA PHE A 15 1.68 -1.30 -3.29
C PHE A 15 1.08 -1.47 -1.89
N ILE A 16 0.96 -2.71 -1.44
CA ILE A 16 0.40 -3.05 -0.14
C ILE A 16 1.50 -3.69 0.69
N GLY A 17 1.69 -3.21 1.91
CA GLY A 17 2.72 -3.73 2.79
C GLY A 17 2.80 -2.97 4.11
N ASP A 18 3.95 -3.10 4.75
CA ASP A 18 4.24 -2.51 6.06
C ASP A 18 4.86 -1.10 5.94
N SER A 19 5.58 -0.71 6.97
CA SER A 19 6.30 0.56 7.06
C SER A 19 7.34 0.78 5.95
N ILE A 20 7.89 -0.29 5.37
CA ILE A 20 8.83 -0.18 4.25
C ILE A 20 8.08 0.29 3.01
N THR A 21 6.90 -0.27 2.76
CA THR A 21 6.06 0.12 1.63
C THR A 21 5.50 1.53 1.83
N GLU A 22 5.11 1.87 3.06
CA GLU A 22 4.67 3.23 3.42
C GLU A 22 5.72 4.29 3.05
N GLN A 23 6.99 4.03 3.41
CA GLN A 23 8.08 4.96 3.15
C GLN A 23 8.66 4.86 1.73
N ALA A 24 8.23 3.89 0.94
CA ALA A 24 8.79 3.64 -0.38
C ALA A 24 8.46 4.71 -1.42
N SER A 25 7.50 5.58 -1.15
CA SER A 25 7.19 6.74 -2.00
C SER A 25 7.91 8.04 -1.58
N ASP A 26 8.84 7.97 -0.62
CA ASP A 26 9.64 9.12 -0.17
C ASP A 26 10.77 9.45 -1.16
N PRO A 27 10.72 10.60 -1.87
CA PRO A 27 11.75 10.98 -2.82
C PRO A 27 13.09 11.33 -2.15
N SER A 28 13.08 11.76 -0.89
CA SER A 28 14.32 12.10 -0.16
C SER A 28 15.18 10.87 0.13
N LYS A 29 14.55 9.68 0.17
CA LYS A 29 15.20 8.39 0.40
C LYS A 29 15.43 7.58 -0.87
N SER A 30 15.09 8.13 -2.04
CA SER A 30 15.06 7.37 -3.30
C SER A 30 14.27 6.06 -3.17
N GLY A 31 13.09 6.15 -2.53
CA GLY A 31 12.24 4.98 -2.30
C GLY A 31 11.88 4.26 -3.60
N PHE A 32 11.71 2.94 -3.53
CA PHE A 32 11.54 2.14 -4.74
C PHE A 32 10.26 2.49 -5.52
N ILE A 33 9.18 2.92 -4.84
CA ILE A 33 7.97 3.40 -5.53
C ILE A 33 8.28 4.70 -6.26
N THR A 34 9.07 5.60 -5.68
CA THR A 34 9.48 6.84 -6.37
C THR A 34 10.30 6.55 -7.62
N LEU A 35 11.25 5.62 -7.55
CA LEU A 35 12.05 5.22 -8.73
C LEU A 35 11.18 4.59 -9.81
N LEU A 36 10.25 3.71 -9.43
CA LEU A 36 9.30 3.12 -10.37
C LEU A 36 8.36 4.18 -10.98
N GLN A 37 7.90 5.14 -10.19
CA GLN A 37 7.07 6.24 -10.66
C GLN A 37 7.78 7.08 -11.72
N ASP A 38 9.08 7.37 -11.54
CA ASP A 38 9.86 8.10 -12.55
C ASP A 38 9.93 7.34 -13.88
N HIS A 39 10.24 6.03 -13.83
CA HIS A 39 10.33 5.19 -15.02
C HIS A 39 9.00 5.01 -15.76
N TYR A 40 7.87 4.96 -15.04
CA TYR A 40 6.56 4.64 -15.61
C TYR A 40 5.55 5.80 -15.53
N VAL A 41 6.03 7.03 -15.35
CA VAL A 41 5.21 8.23 -15.06
C VAL A 41 4.09 8.51 -16.07
N ARG A 42 4.25 8.06 -17.32
CA ARG A 42 3.26 8.27 -18.39
C ARG A 42 2.40 7.05 -18.71
N SER A 43 2.71 5.91 -18.10
CA SER A 43 2.15 4.61 -18.48
C SER A 43 1.40 3.91 -17.36
N VAL A 44 1.75 4.13 -16.09
CA VAL A 44 1.19 3.40 -14.96
C VAL A 44 0.86 4.35 -13.82
N ASP A 45 -0.32 4.22 -13.24
CA ASP A 45 -0.67 4.91 -11.99
C ASP A 45 -0.20 4.07 -10.80
N MET A 46 0.48 4.68 -9.84
CA MET A 46 1.06 3.97 -8.69
C MET A 46 0.44 4.46 -7.39
N ILE A 47 -0.22 3.56 -6.67
CA ILE A 47 -0.94 3.87 -5.43
C ILE A 47 -0.25 3.16 -4.27
N ASN A 48 0.36 3.93 -3.38
CA ASN A 48 0.92 3.43 -2.13
C ASN A 48 -0.19 3.21 -1.08
N ARG A 49 -0.29 1.99 -0.56
CA ARG A 49 -1.19 1.56 0.52
C ARG A 49 -0.41 0.87 1.65
N GLY A 50 0.88 1.16 1.78
CA GLY A 50 1.68 0.72 2.92
C GLY A 50 1.16 1.32 4.22
N LEU A 51 1.15 0.50 5.27
CA LEU A 51 0.74 0.92 6.61
C LEU A 51 1.79 0.46 7.62
N SER A 52 2.45 1.41 8.26
CA SER A 52 3.38 1.12 9.34
C SER A 52 2.65 0.45 10.51
N GLY A 53 3.21 -0.67 11.00
CA GLY A 53 2.55 -1.50 12.01
C GLY A 53 1.72 -2.67 11.45
N TYR A 54 1.63 -2.83 10.12
CA TYR A 54 1.09 -4.03 9.47
C TYR A 54 2.07 -5.21 9.57
N THR A 55 2.34 -5.68 10.79
CA THR A 55 2.90 -7.03 10.96
C THR A 55 1.81 -8.02 10.63
N THR A 56 2.07 -9.00 9.76
CA THR A 56 1.18 -10.12 9.35
C THR A 56 0.62 -10.96 10.54
N LYS A 57 0.99 -10.60 11.77
CA LYS A 57 0.54 -11.18 13.03
C LYS A 57 -0.50 -10.28 13.72
N GLU A 58 -1.61 -9.98 13.06
CA GLU A 58 -2.87 -9.85 13.79
C GLU A 58 -3.26 -11.27 14.26
N ASN A 59 -2.58 -11.70 15.33
CA ASN A 59 -2.80 -12.85 16.21
C ASN A 59 -3.69 -14.02 15.71
N PRO A 60 -3.11 -15.19 15.36
CA PRO A 60 -3.80 -16.47 15.55
C PRO A 60 -4.11 -16.75 17.04
N GLN A 61 -3.41 -16.09 17.97
CA GLN A 61 -3.58 -16.30 19.41
C GLN A 61 -4.83 -15.62 20.02
N LEU A 62 -5.62 -14.90 19.22
CA LEU A 62 -6.94 -14.40 19.63
C LEU A 62 -8.06 -15.40 19.34
N MET A 63 -7.77 -16.59 18.77
CA MET A 63 -8.78 -17.62 18.56
C MET A 63 -9.11 -18.47 19.81
N ASP A 64 -8.32 -18.43 20.90
CA ASP A 64 -8.48 -19.41 21.99
C ASP A 64 -8.42 -18.90 23.44
N THR A 65 -8.43 -17.60 23.72
CA THR A 65 -8.51 -17.15 25.13
C THR A 65 -9.59 -16.10 25.36
N GLN A 66 -10.70 -16.61 25.92
CA GLN A 66 -11.79 -15.85 26.53
C GLN A 66 -11.28 -14.89 27.63
N PRO A 67 -12.02 -13.81 27.93
CA PRO A 67 -11.51 -12.71 28.74
C PRO A 67 -11.52 -13.09 30.22
N ILE A 68 -10.39 -12.92 30.91
CA ILE A 68 -10.37 -12.92 32.38
C ILE A 68 -9.78 -11.58 32.85
N ASN A 69 -10.72 -10.66 33.13
CA ASN A 69 -10.73 -9.68 34.20
C ASN A 69 -9.51 -8.76 34.39
N GLN A 70 -9.66 -7.56 33.83
CA GLN A 70 -9.61 -6.26 34.51
C GLN A 70 -9.15 -6.25 35.99
N LYS A 71 -8.02 -5.56 36.22
CA LYS A 71 -7.72 -4.62 37.32
C LYS A 71 -8.60 -4.75 38.58
N LEU A 72 -8.03 -5.34 39.64
CA LEU A 72 -7.75 -4.72 40.95
C LEU A 72 -6.73 -5.59 41.71
#